data_AF-A0A930AMN9-F1
#
_entry.id   AF-A0A930AMN9-F1
#
_cell.length_a   1.000
_cell.length_b   1.000
_cell.length_c   1.000
_cell.angle_alpha   90.00
_cell.angle_beta   90.00
_cell.angle_gamma   90.00
#
_symmetry.space_group_name_H-M   'P 1'
#
loop_
_entity.id
_entity.type
_entity.pdbx_description
1 polymer ?
#
loop_
_entity_poly.entity_id
_entity_poly.type
_entity_poly.pdbx_seq_one_letter_code
_entity_poly.pdbx_strand_id
1 'polypeptide(L)'
;MSKYTEALTSIYFTMHNRVKPKTLGHCEDKNLEVLEELAERATPKKPKNWKAERRPNGRVEFNCPVCNRLYNERVNFCASCGQAIDWSEEE
;
A
#
# COMPACT_ATOMS: atom_id res chain seq x y z
N MET A 1 5.72 7.64 -8.47
CA MET A 1 6.17 6.71 -7.42
C MET A 1 5.95 7.38 -6.06
N SER A 2 5.66 6.61 -5.01
CA SER A 2 5.56 7.18 -3.66
C SER A 2 6.96 7.44 -3.11
N LYS A 3 7.10 8.40 -2.18
CA LYS A 3 8.38 8.65 -1.48
C LYS A 3 8.94 7.38 -0.81
N TYR A 4 8.06 6.48 -0.36
CA TYR A 4 8.45 5.18 0.21
C TYR A 4 9.10 4.28 -0.83
N THR A 5 8.49 4.14 -2.02
CA THR A 5 9.07 3.32 -3.11
C THR A 5 10.39 3.88 -3.64
N GLU A 6 10.54 5.20 -3.69
CA GLU A 6 11.80 5.85 -4.06
C GLU A 6 12.91 5.58 -3.03
N ALA A 7 12.59 5.70 -1.74
CA ALA A 7 13.52 5.39 -0.66
C ALA A 7 13.96 3.91 -0.69
N LEU A 8 13.02 2.98 -0.86
CA LEU A 8 13.33 1.55 -1.00
C LEU A 8 14.25 1.27 -2.18
N THR A 9 13.93 1.84 -3.34
CA THR A 9 14.75 1.67 -4.56
C THR A 9 16.17 2.20 -4.35
N SER A 10 16.33 3.34 -3.66
CA SER A 10 17.65 3.88 -3.28
C SER A 10 18.41 2.91 -2.38
N ILE A 11 17.75 2.33 -1.38
CA ILE A 11 18.35 1.34 -0.46
C ILE A 11 18.84 0.11 -1.25
N TYR A 12 17.97 -0.52 -2.05
CA TYR A 12 18.34 -1.65 -2.91
C TYR A 12 19.51 -1.31 -3.83
N PHE A 13 19.47 -0.14 -4.47
CA PHE A 13 20.55 0.31 -5.34
C PHE A 13 21.88 0.41 -4.59
N THR A 14 21.89 1.01 -3.40
CA THR A 14 23.12 1.12 -2.59
C THR A 14 23.65 -0.23 -2.14
N MET A 15 22.77 -1.14 -1.69
CA MET A 15 23.16 -2.47 -1.21
C MET A 15 23.73 -3.35 -2.32
N HIS A 16 23.11 -3.36 -3.50
CA HIS A 16 23.49 -4.27 -4.59
C HIS A 16 24.55 -3.69 -5.54
N ASN A 17 24.57 -2.36 -5.76
CA ASN A 17 25.45 -1.77 -6.78
C ASN A 17 26.66 -1.03 -6.19
N ARG A 18 26.54 -0.38 -5.03
CA ARG A 18 27.67 0.39 -4.44
C ARG A 18 28.54 -0.45 -3.53
N VAL A 19 27.92 -1.24 -2.67
CA VAL A 19 28.64 -2.20 -1.83
C VAL A 19 28.80 -3.45 -2.68
N LYS A 20 29.91 -3.62 -3.41
CA LYS A 20 30.21 -4.90 -4.10
C LYS A 20 30.61 -5.91 -3.03
N PRO A 21 29.73 -6.81 -2.59
CA PRO A 21 30.08 -7.67 -1.49
C PRO A 21 30.79 -8.88 -2.11
N LYS A 22 32.01 -9.18 -1.66
CA LYS A 22 32.76 -10.34 -2.16
C LYS A 22 32.03 -11.67 -1.92
N THR A 23 30.99 -11.69 -1.07
CA THR A 23 30.30 -12.91 -0.62
C THR A 23 28.82 -12.73 -0.22
N LEU A 24 28.11 -11.64 -0.60
CA LEU A 24 26.65 -11.64 -0.37
C LEU A 24 25.99 -12.50 -1.47
N GLY A 25 25.82 -13.78 -1.17
CA GLY A 25 24.63 -14.49 -1.63
C GLY A 25 23.39 -13.71 -1.19
N HIS A 26 22.28 -13.87 -1.92
CA HIS A 26 21.00 -13.20 -1.68
C HIS A 26 20.76 -12.91 -0.20
N CYS A 27 20.89 -11.65 0.17
CA CYS A 27 20.60 -11.16 1.50
C CYS A 27 19.08 -11.01 1.58
N GLU A 28 18.40 -12.09 1.99
CA GLU A 28 17.02 -12.02 2.47
C GLU A 28 17.03 -11.26 3.80
N ASP A 29 17.01 -9.93 3.72
CA ASP A 29 16.86 -9.09 4.90
C ASP A 29 15.36 -8.96 5.20
N LYS A 30 14.92 -9.64 6.25
CA LYS A 30 13.53 -9.59 6.73
C LYS A 30 13.06 -8.16 7.01
N ASN A 31 13.97 -7.23 7.35
CA ASN A 31 13.59 -5.84 7.52
C ASN A 31 13.25 -5.16 6.19
N LEU A 32 13.91 -5.53 5.09
CA LEU A 32 13.56 -5.03 3.77
C LEU A 32 12.18 -5.53 3.34
N GLU A 33 11.89 -6.82 3.55
CA GLU A 33 10.55 -7.39 3.28
C GLU A 33 9.46 -6.65 4.07
N VAL A 34 9.70 -6.39 5.36
CA VAL A 34 8.78 -5.61 6.20
C VAL A 34 8.63 -4.18 5.67
N LEU A 35 9.71 -3.53 5.25
CA LEU A 35 9.64 -2.17 4.70
C LEU A 35 8.85 -2.13 3.38
N GLU A 36 9.01 -3.12 2.52
CA GLU A 36 8.21 -3.27 1.29
C GLU A 36 6.72 -3.42 1.63
N GLU A 37 6.37 -4.31 2.56
CA GLU A 37 4.98 -4.48 3.02
C GLU A 37 4.39 -3.16 3.55
N LEU A 38 5.15 -2.42 4.37
CA LEU A 38 4.76 -1.13 4.91
C LEU A 38 4.54 -0.08 3.81
N ALA A 39 5.44 -0.02 2.83
CA ALA A 39 5.34 0.90 1.70
C ALA A 39 4.12 0.59 0.81
N GLU A 40 3.86 -0.69 0.55
CA GLU A 40 2.68 -1.13 -0.19
C GLU A 40 1.38 -0.78 0.53
N ARG A 41 1.34 -1.01 1.85
CA ARG A 41 0.19 -0.69 2.69
C ARG A 41 -0.10 0.82 2.76
N ALA A 42 0.96 1.63 2.81
CA ALA A 42 0.86 3.08 2.81
C ALA A 42 0.49 3.66 1.44
N THR A 43 0.72 2.91 0.35
CA THR A 43 0.33 3.32 -1.00
C THR A 43 -1.19 3.17 -1.15
N PRO A 44 -1.93 4.28 -1.40
CA PRO A 44 -3.39 4.23 -1.50
C PRO A 44 -3.86 3.27 -2.61
N LYS A 45 -4.87 2.45 -2.29
CA LYS A 45 -5.50 1.51 -3.25
C LYS A 45 -6.98 1.79 -3.32
N LYS A 46 -7.55 1.72 -4.53
CA LYS A 46 -9.00 1.95 -4.73
C LYS A 46 -9.83 0.89 -4.00
N PRO A 47 -10.97 1.27 -3.40
CA PRO A 47 -11.85 0.36 -2.70
C PRO A 47 -12.48 -0.68 -3.64
N LYS A 48 -12.72 -1.90 -3.14
CA LYS A 48 -13.47 -2.95 -3.87
C LYS A 48 -14.96 -2.79 -3.63
N ASN A 49 -15.77 -3.24 -4.59
CA ASN A 49 -17.24 -3.22 -4.53
C ASN A 49 -17.84 -1.84 -4.23
N TRP A 50 -17.06 -0.79 -4.46
CA TRP A 50 -17.49 0.59 -4.36
C TRP A 50 -18.20 0.99 -5.65
N LYS A 51 -19.37 1.63 -5.51
CA LYS A 51 -20.04 2.34 -6.61
C LYS A 51 -19.98 3.83 -6.31
N ALA A 52 -19.52 4.63 -7.28
CA ALA A 52 -19.46 6.08 -7.16
C ALA A 52 -20.84 6.71 -6.93
N GLU A 53 -21.90 6.03 -7.40
CA GLU A 53 -23.29 6.40 -7.15
C GLU A 53 -23.57 6.39 -5.65
N ARG A 54 -23.77 7.59 -5.07
CA ARG A 54 -24.31 7.73 -3.72
C ARG A 54 -25.62 6.96 -3.67
N ARG A 55 -25.71 5.98 -2.76
CA ARG A 55 -27.00 5.33 -2.48
C ARG A 55 -28.02 6.41 -2.09
N PRO A 56 -29.32 6.22 -2.35
CA PRO A 56 -30.36 7.19 -2.01
C PRO A 56 -30.36 7.65 -0.54
N ASN A 57 -29.81 6.83 0.35
CA ASN A 57 -29.65 7.12 1.79
C ASN A 57 -28.30 7.76 2.17
N GLY A 58 -27.49 8.18 1.19
CA GLY A 58 -26.18 8.78 1.38
C GLY A 58 -25.10 7.83 1.91
N ARG A 59 -25.41 6.55 2.13
CA ARG A 59 -24.45 5.58 2.67
C ARG A 59 -23.51 5.07 1.58
N VAL A 60 -22.24 4.99 1.94
CA VAL A 60 -21.16 4.40 1.14
C VAL A 60 -20.99 2.97 1.62
N GLU A 61 -20.93 2.00 0.71
CA GLU A 61 -20.59 0.62 1.05
C GLU A 61 -19.41 0.19 0.18
N PHE A 62 -18.34 -0.30 0.82
CA PHE A 62 -17.17 -0.80 0.12
C PHE A 62 -16.40 -1.82 0.96
N ASN A 63 -15.52 -2.57 0.32
CA ASN A 63 -14.59 -3.47 0.97
C ASN A 63 -13.16 -2.92 0.90
N CYS A 64 -12.43 -3.03 2.00
CA CYS A 64 -10.98 -2.81 2.00
C CYS A 64 -10.35 -3.67 0.89
N PRO A 65 -9.49 -3.09 0.01
CA PRO A 65 -8.96 -3.82 -1.14
C PRO A 65 -7.98 -4.93 -0.78
N VAL A 66 -7.43 -4.93 0.45
CA VAL A 66 -6.48 -5.93 0.92
C VAL A 66 -7.17 -7.02 1.74
N CYS A 67 -7.80 -6.68 2.86
CA CYS A 67 -8.38 -7.67 3.78
C CYS A 67 -9.89 -7.89 3.61
N ASN A 68 -10.53 -7.25 2.62
CA ASN A 68 -11.97 -7.33 2.33
C ASN A 68 -12.92 -6.92 3.47
N ARG A 69 -12.44 -6.31 4.56
CA ARG A 69 -13.32 -5.76 5.61
C ARG A 69 -14.33 -4.76 5.00
N LEU A 70 -15.60 -4.93 5.36
CA LEU A 70 -16.71 -4.07 4.92
C LEU A 70 -16.73 -2.76 5.71
N TYR A 71 -16.97 -1.66 5.02
CA TYR A 71 -17.18 -0.32 5.58
C TYR A 71 -18.47 0.28 5.06
N ASN A 72 -19.17 0.99 5.94
CA ASN A 72 -20.42 1.70 5.63
C ASN A 72 -20.25 3.24 5.63
N GLU A 73 -19.01 3.70 5.74
CA GLU A 73 -18.60 5.11 5.77
C GLU A 73 -17.24 5.24 5.08
N ARG A 74 -16.94 6.42 4.51
CA ARG A 74 -15.62 6.67 3.93
C ARG A 74 -14.58 6.72 5.05
N VAL A 75 -13.48 5.98 4.87
CA VAL A 75 -12.31 6.00 5.75
C VAL A 75 -11.04 6.20 4.92
N ASN A 76 -10.04 6.87 5.49
CA ASN A 76 -8.75 7.05 4.83
C ASN A 76 -7.86 5.80 4.94
N PHE A 77 -8.07 4.99 5.98
CA PHE A 77 -7.30 3.78 6.23
C PHE A 77 -8.21 2.67 6.73
N CYS A 78 -7.89 1.42 6.37
CA CYS A 78 -8.56 0.27 6.93
C CYS A 78 -8.13 0.05 8.39
N ALA A 79 -9.06 0.12 9.33
CA ALA A 79 -8.84 -0.16 10.75
C ALA A 79 -8.41 -1.61 11.06
N SER A 80 -8.51 -2.54 10.10
CA SER A 80 -8.11 -3.94 10.30
C SER A 80 -6.68 -4.24 9.86
N CYS A 81 -6.26 -3.72 8.71
CA CYS A 81 -4.96 -4.05 8.13
C CYS A 81 -4.07 -2.83 7.89
N GLY A 82 -4.59 -1.61 8.06
CA GLY A 82 -3.87 -0.35 7.87
C GLY A 82 -3.76 0.16 6.43
N GLN A 83 -4.35 -0.53 5.45
CA GLN A 83 -4.30 -0.12 4.04
C GLN A 83 -4.90 1.28 3.83
N ALA A 84 -4.12 2.18 3.22
CA ALA A 84 -4.59 3.48 2.77
C ALA A 84 -5.61 3.33 1.62
N ILE A 85 -6.72 4.07 1.68
CA ILE A 85 -7.81 4.00 0.70
C ILE A 85 -7.72 5.19 -0.24
N ASP A 86 -7.73 4.90 -1.54
CA ASP A 86 -7.78 5.89 -2.58
C ASP A 86 -9.23 6.24 -2.94
N TRP A 87 -9.58 7.52 -2.76
CA TRP A 87 -10.89 8.08 -3.09
C TRP A 87 -10.87 8.99 -4.32
N SER A 88 -9.73 9.08 -5.02
CA SER A 88 -9.64 9.88 -6.24
C SER A 88 -10.61 9.35 -7.30
N GLU A 89 -11.34 10.28 -7.91
CA GLU A 89 -12.09 10.02 -9.14
C GLU A 89 -11.04 9.94 -10.26
N GLU A 90 -11.13 8.94 -11.13
CA GLU A 90 -10.29 8.87 -12.33
C GLU A 90 -10.61 10.11 -13.18
N GLU A 91 -9.66 11.03 -13.33
CA GLU A 91 -9.67 12.04 -14.41
C GLU A 91 -9.37 11.37 -15.76
#